data_AF-A0A259CTE3-F1
#
_entry.id   AF-A0A259CTE3-F1
#
_cell.length_a   1.000
_cell.length_b   1.000
_cell.length_c   1.000
_cell.angle_alpha   90.00
_cell.angle_beta   90.00
_cell.angle_gamma   90.00
#
_symmetry.space_group_name_H-M   'P 1'
#
loop_
_entity.id
_entity.type
_entity.pdbx_description
1 polymer ?
#
loop_
_entity_poly.entity_id
_entity_poly.type
_entity_poly.pdbx_seq_one_letter_code
_entity_poly.pdbx_strand_id
1 'polypeptide(L)' 'MSGFVIVTSIASGFFASSAFAGACDVNVEATAAMAFNVKEIAVPKTCKEITLNLKNTGTMAKAVMGHNVVISKT' A
#
# COMPACT_ATOMS: atom_id res chain seq x y z
N MET A 1 38.58 30.72 20.55
CA MET A 1 37.19 30.69 20.09
C MET A 1 37.20 30.05 18.70
N SER A 2 36.93 28.75 18.67
CA SER A 2 36.52 27.91 17.52
C SER A 2 37.04 28.26 16.12
N GLY A 3 38.22 27.75 15.79
CA GLY A 3 38.56 27.41 14.41
C GLY A 3 38.21 25.94 14.14
N PHE A 4 37.78 25.60 12.93
CA PHE A 4 38.22 24.39 12.22
C PHE A 4 37.67 24.35 10.78
N VAL A 5 38.63 24.40 9.84
CA VAL A 5 38.76 23.51 8.68
C VAL A 5 37.86 23.72 7.46
N ILE A 6 38.52 24.34 6.47
CA ILE A 6 38.34 24.21 5.02
C ILE A 6 38.89 22.84 4.59
N VAL A 7 38.32 22.28 3.52
CA VAL A 7 38.82 21.18 2.67
C VAL A 7 38.55 19.76 3.22
N THR A 8 37.63 19.03 2.57
CA THR A 8 37.93 17.82 1.76
C THR A 8 36.62 17.28 1.19
N SER A 9 36.60 17.05 -0.12
CA SER A 9 35.51 16.41 -0.87
C SER A 9 35.00 15.14 -0.20
N ILE A 10 33.75 15.16 0.32
CA ILE A 10 32.96 13.95 0.54
C ILE A 10 31.57 14.21 -0.03
N ALA A 11 31.35 13.67 -1.22
CA ALA A 11 30.03 13.46 -1.77
C ALA A 11 29.26 12.53 -0.81
N SER A 12 28.33 13.11 -0.04
CA SER A 12 27.32 12.36 0.70
C SER A 12 25.96 12.94 0.35
N GLY A 13 25.55 12.70 -0.89
CA GLY A 13 24.16 12.86 -1.31
C GLY A 13 23.32 11.85 -0.54
N PHE A 14 22.74 12.30 0.57
CA PHE A 14 21.70 11.56 1.27
C PHE A 14 20.43 11.67 0.43
N PHE A 15 20.33 10.83 -0.62
CA PHE A 15 19.08 10.58 -1.29
C PHE A 15 18.17 9.85 -0.31
N ALA A 16 17.40 10.63 0.45
CA ALA A 16 16.25 10.12 1.17
C ALA A 16 15.34 9.46 0.13
N SER A 17 15.38 8.12 0.10
CA SER A 17 14.46 7.32 -0.67
C SER A 17 13.09 7.56 -0.06
N SER A 18 12.27 8.41 -0.70
CA SER A 18 10.86 8.52 -0.37
C SER A 18 10.26 7.13 -0.56
N ALA A 19 10.10 6.40 0.54
CA ALA A 19 9.37 5.15 0.53
C ALA A 19 7.98 5.46 -0.02
N PHE A 20 7.68 4.97 -1.23
CA PHE A 20 6.37 5.02 -1.86
C PHE A 20 5.41 4.11 -1.09
N ALA A 21 5.04 4.52 0.13
CA ALA A 21 4.14 3.77 1.00
C ALA A 21 2.73 3.66 0.39
N GLY A 22 2.35 4.54 -0.54
CA GLY A 22 1.03 4.51 -1.17
C GLY A 22 0.83 3.41 -2.22
N ALA A 23 1.87 2.70 -2.67
CA ALA A 23 1.74 1.70 -3.74
C ALA A 23 1.53 0.26 -3.23
N CYS A 24 1.68 0.03 -1.93
CA CYS A 24 1.55 -1.30 -1.31
C CYS A 24 0.28 -1.44 -0.44
N ASP A 25 -0.50 -0.36 -0.31
CA ASP A 25 -1.84 -0.39 0.26
C ASP A 25 -2.86 -0.56 -0.87
N VAL A 26 -3.66 -1.62 -0.78
CA VAL A 26 -4.71 -1.93 -1.75
C VAL A 26 -6.06 -1.78 -1.07
N ASN A 27 -6.84 -0.79 -1.51
CA ASN A 27 -8.19 -0.57 -1.01
C ASN A 27 -9.22 -1.20 -1.96
N VAL A 28 -9.99 -2.14 -1.44
CA VAL A 28 -11.05 -2.85 -2.15
C VAL A 28 -12.37 -2.57 -1.45
N GLU A 29 -13.39 -2.22 -2.23
CA GLU A 29 -14.74 -2.01 -1.74
C GLU A 29 -15.67 -3.08 -2.28
N ALA A 30 -16.38 -3.77 -1.39
CA ALA A 30 -17.43 -4.70 -1.73
C ALA A 30 -18.79 -3.99 -1.67
N THR A 31 -19.54 -4.04 -2.76
CA THR A 31 -20.81 -3.34 -2.91
C THR A 31 -22.01 -4.26 -2.62
N ALA A 32 -23.17 -3.68 -2.35
CA ALA A 32 -24.42 -4.43 -2.18
C ALA A 32 -24.86 -5.18 -3.46
N ALA A 33 -24.24 -4.91 -4.60
CA ALA A 33 -24.50 -5.56 -5.88
C ALA A 33 -23.64 -6.82 -6.11
N MET A 34 -23.05 -7.40 -5.05
CA MET A 34 -22.14 -8.56 -5.13
C MET A 34 -20.94 -8.33 -6.06
N ALA A 35 -20.44 -7.11 -6.10
CA ALA A 35 -19.31 -6.72 -6.94
C ALA A 35 -18.26 -5.97 -6.12
N PHE A 36 -16.99 -6.20 -6.47
CA PHE A 36 -15.88 -5.37 -6.02
C PHE A 36 -15.75 -4.14 -6.93
N ASN A 37 -15.29 -3.02 -6.38
CA ASN A 37 -15.02 -1.80 -7.14
C ASN A 37 -13.85 -1.95 -8.14
N VAL A 38 -12.90 -2.84 -7.84
CA VAL A 38 -11.73 -3.15 -8.67
C VAL A 38 -11.81 -4.55 -9.24
N LYS A 39 -11.37 -4.72 -10.49
CA LYS A 39 -11.30 -6.02 -11.18
C LYS A 39 -9.88 -6.61 -11.21
N GLU A 40 -8.87 -5.77 -11.02
CA GLU A 40 -7.47 -6.15 -11.04
C GLU A 40 -6.71 -5.38 -9.97
N ILE A 41 -5.78 -6.05 -9.30
CA ILE A 41 -4.90 -5.48 -8.28
C ILE A 41 -3.48 -5.72 -8.76
N ALA A 42 -2.83 -4.66 -9.26
CA ALA A 42 -1.43 -4.70 -9.67
C ALA A 42 -0.55 -4.37 -8.47
N VAL A 43 0.21 -5.37 -8.00
CA VAL A 43 1.15 -5.20 -6.89
C VAL A 43 2.56 -4.95 -7.45
N PRO A 44 3.22 -3.84 -7.08
CA PRO A 44 4.61 -3.61 -7.44
C PRO A 44 5.53 -4.68 -6.83
N LYS A 45 6.49 -5.19 -7.62
CA LYS A 45 7.50 -6.15 -7.14
C LYS A 45 8.42 -5.59 -6.04
N THR A 46 8.41 -4.28 -5.84
CA THR A 46 9.15 -3.58 -4.79
C THR A 46 8.49 -3.73 -3.42
N CYS A 47 7.21 -4.09 -3.35
CA CYS A 47 6.47 -4.29 -2.11
C CYS A 47 6.87 -5.64 -1.48
N LYS A 48 7.48 -5.60 -0.30
CA LYS A 48 7.78 -6.80 0.50
C LYS A 48 6.53 -7.29 1.24
N GLU A 49 5.70 -6.34 1.66
CA GLU A 49 4.43 -6.57 2.33
C GLU A 49 3.37 -5.70 1.65
N ILE A 50 2.14 -6.17 1.67
CA ILE A 50 0.99 -5.54 1.02
C ILE A 50 -0.13 -5.55 2.05
N THR A 51 -0.76 -4.40 2.24
CA THR A 51 -1.92 -4.28 3.11
C THR A 51 -3.16 -4.26 2.23
N LEU A 52 -4.08 -5.19 2.46
CA LEU A 52 -5.35 -5.24 1.73
C LEU A 52 -6.50 -4.77 2.64
N ASN A 53 -7.02 -3.59 2.35
CA ASN A 53 -8.10 -2.96 3.08
C ASN A 53 -9.44 -3.25 2.38
N LEU A 54 -10.21 -4.21 2.90
CA LEU A 54 -11.57 -4.49 2.40
C LEU A 54 -12.62 -3.69 3.17
N LYS A 55 -13.37 -2.85 2.46
CA LYS A 55 -14.53 -2.13 3.01
C LYS A 55 -15.82 -2.65 2.38
N ASN A 56 -16.76 -3.14 3.20
CA ASN A 56 -18.10 -3.44 2.72
C ASN A 56 -18.94 -2.15 2.76
N THR A 57 -19.39 -1.67 1.60
CA THR A 57 -20.27 -0.51 1.48
C THR A 57 -21.75 -0.88 1.51
N GLY A 58 -22.07 -2.18 1.57
CA GLY A 58 -23.42 -2.67 1.84
C GLY A 58 -23.85 -2.41 3.29
N THR A 59 -25.12 -2.11 3.47
CA THR A 59 -25.74 -1.89 4.80
C THR A 59 -26.24 -3.18 5.46
N MET A 60 -26.17 -4.31 4.75
CA MET A 60 -26.67 -5.59 5.23
C MET A 60 -25.67 -6.29 6.15
N ALA A 61 -26.18 -7.09 7.10
CA ALA A 61 -25.36 -7.82 8.04
C ALA A 61 -24.42 -8.82 7.34
N LYS A 62 -23.22 -9.03 7.91
CA LYS A 62 -22.22 -9.96 7.39
C LYS A 62 -22.75 -11.39 7.19
N ALA A 63 -23.67 -11.83 8.05
CA ALA A 63 -24.29 -13.16 7.95
C ALA A 63 -25.18 -13.33 6.71
N VAL A 64 -25.63 -12.24 6.10
CA VAL A 64 -26.54 -12.24 4.95
C VAL A 64 -25.79 -11.89 3.67
N MET A 65 -24.97 -10.82 3.69
CA MET A 65 -24.22 -10.31 2.52
C MET A 65 -22.77 -9.93 2.89
N GLY A 66 -22.06 -10.87 3.53
CA GLY A 66 -20.64 -10.73 3.82
C GLY A 66 -19.78 -10.97 2.58
N HIS A 67 -18.73 -10.17 2.43
CA HIS A 67 -17.72 -10.34 1.38
C HIS A 67 -16.36 -10.56 2.05
N ASN A 68 -15.57 -11.48 1.49
CA ASN A 68 -14.19 -11.73 1.88
C ASN A 68 -13.30 -11.61 0.64
N VAL A 69 -12.03 -11.22 0.82
CA VAL A 69 -11.01 -11.35 -0.23
C VAL A 69 -10.14 -12.55 0.12
N VAL A 70 -9.94 -13.44 -0.86
CA VAL A 70 -9.09 -14.61 -0.75
C VAL A 70 -8.03 -14.53 -1.83
N ILE A 71 -6.76 -14.61 -1.42
CA ILE A 71 -5.62 -14.67 -2.33
C ILE A 71 -5.20 -16.13 -2.44
N SER A 72 -5.18 -16.67 -3.64
CA SER A 72 -4.75 -18.05 -3.92
C SER A 72 -3.65 -18.05 -4.97
N LYS A 73 -2.80 -19.08 -4.92
CA LYS A 73 -1.87 -19.37 -6.00
C LYS A 73 -2.68 -19.94 -7.17
N THR A 74 -2.36 -19.49 -8.37
CA THR A 74 -2.84 -20.07 -9.61
C THR A 74 -1.97 -21.24 -10.03
#